data_AF-A8HZ14-F1
#
_entry.id   AF-A8HZ14-F1
#
_cell.length_a   1.000
_cell.length_b   1.000
_cell.length_c   1.000
_cell.angle_alpha   90.00
_cell.angle_beta   90.00
_cell.angle_gamma   90.00
#
_symmetry.space_group_name_H-M   'P 1'
#
loop_
_entity.id
_entity.type
_entity.pdbx_description
1 polymer ?
#
loop_
_entity_poly.entity_id
_entity_poly.type
_entity_poly.pdbx_seq_one_letter_code
_entity_poly.pdbx_strand_id
1 'polypeptide(L)' 'MRETYMQLAGFAQTWGLVYFVGAFLCVCAYAYWPSKKKSFNEAAQIPLKED' A
#
# COMPACT_ATOMS: atom_id res chain seq x y z
N MET A 1 6.64 35.79 6.40
CA MET A 1 6.12 35.11 7.61
C MET A 1 4.62 34.81 7.55
N ARG A 2 3.73 35.73 7.15
CA ARG A 2 2.27 35.44 7.04
C ARG A 2 1.88 34.54 5.84
N GLU A 3 2.55 34.70 4.70
CA GLU A 3 2.24 33.92 3.49
C GLU A 3 2.52 32.41 3.68
N THR A 4 3.67 32.07 4.25
CA THR A 4 4.05 30.68 4.59
C THR A 4 3.01 30.03 5.50
N TYR A 5 2.47 30.76 6.48
CA TYR A 5 1.45 30.24 7.40
C TYR A 5 0.14 29.91 6.70
N MET A 6 -0.29 30.75 5.75
CA MET A 6 -1.52 30.57 5.01
C MET A 6 -1.41 29.40 4.02
N GLN A 7 -0.24 29.20 3.43
CA GLN A 7 0.07 28.03 2.61
C GLN A 7 0.06 26.74 3.44
N LEU A 8 0.71 26.71 4.61
CA LEU A 8 0.70 25.55 5.49
C LEU A 8 -0.71 25.24 6.03
N ALA A 9 -1.51 26.26 6.38
CA ALA A 9 -2.86 26.07 6.88
C ALA A 9 -3.80 25.47 5.83
N GLY A 10 -3.71 25.92 4.57
CA GLY A 10 -4.46 25.33 3.46
C GLY A 10 -4.03 23.89 3.18
N PHE A 11 -2.73 23.59 3.31
CA PHE A 11 -2.19 22.25 3.12
C PHE A 11 -2.61 21.29 4.25
N ALA A 12 -2.59 21.77 5.49
CA ALA A 12 -3.05 21.04 6.68
C ALA A 12 -4.53 20.63 6.56
N GLN A 13 -5.36 21.46 5.94
CA GLN A 13 -6.77 21.15 5.68
C GLN A 13 -6.93 19.94 4.72
N THR A 14 -6.08 19.83 3.70
CA THR A 14 -6.09 18.70 2.74
C THR A 14 -5.31 17.47 3.20
N TRP A 15 -4.55 17.59 4.30
CA TRP A 15 -3.68 16.53 4.80
C TRP A 15 -4.44 15.27 5.20
N GLY A 16 -5.67 15.42 5.73
CA GLY A 16 -6.55 14.30 6.04
C GLY A 16 -6.89 13.44 4.81
N LEU A 17 -7.15 14.08 3.66
CA LEU A 17 -7.43 13.37 2.41
C LEU A 17 -6.17 12.64 1.89
N VAL A 18 -5.01 13.31 1.96
CA VAL A 18 -3.73 12.72 1.55
C VAL A 18 -3.40 11.49 2.41
N TYR A 19 -3.58 11.58 3.73
CA TYR A 19 -3.41 10.43 4.62
C TYR A 19 -4.38 9.29 4.30
N PHE A 20 -5.65 9.60 4.05
CA PHE A 20 -6.66 8.60 3.72
C PHE A 20 -6.32 7.86 2.43
N VAL A 21 -5.99 8.61 1.37
CA VAL A 21 -5.59 8.05 0.07
C VAL A 21 -4.27 7.29 0.18
N GLY A 22 -3.29 7.82 0.89
CA GLY A 22 -1.99 7.18 1.10
C GLY A 22 -2.12 5.85 1.86
N ALA A 23 -2.90 5.82 2.94
CA ALA A 23 -3.17 4.60 3.70
C ALA A 23 -3.93 3.56 2.85
N PHE A 24 -4.93 4.01 2.07
CA PHE A 24 -5.67 3.14 1.16
C PHE A 24 -4.76 2.51 0.11
N LEU A 25 -3.89 3.31 -0.52
CA LEU A 25 -2.92 2.81 -1.49
C LEU A 25 -1.91 1.84 -0.85
N CYS A 26 -1.44 2.11 0.37
CA CYS A 26 -0.59 1.18 1.11
C CYS A 26 -1.28 -0.17 1.35
N VAL A 27 -2.55 -0.16 1.77
CA VAL A 27 -3.35 -1.38 1.97
C VAL A 27 -3.63 -2.09 0.66
N CYS A 28 -3.98 -1.36 -0.42
CA CYS A 28 -4.16 -1.94 -1.74
C CYS A 28 -2.86 -2.54 -2.27
N ALA A 29 -1.74 -1.85 -2.14
CA ALA A 29 -0.43 -2.36 -2.53
C ALA A 29 -0.07 -3.61 -1.72
N TYR A 30 -0.37 -3.63 -0.42
CA TYR A 30 -0.19 -4.81 0.43
C TYR A 30 -1.12 -5.97 0.04
N ALA A 31 -2.40 -5.69 -0.25
CA ALA A 31 -3.38 -6.69 -0.66
C ALA A 31 -3.08 -7.27 -2.05
N TYR A 32 -2.63 -6.42 -2.97
CA TYR A 32 -2.15 -6.82 -4.30
C TYR A 32 -0.70 -7.31 -4.29
N TRP A 33 -0.02 -7.26 -3.15
CA TRP A 33 1.38 -7.65 -3.05
C TRP A 33 1.49 -9.15 -3.41
N PRO A 34 2.16 -9.50 -4.52
CA PRO A 34 2.14 -10.84 -5.09
C PRO A 34 3.00 -11.87 -4.32
N SER A 35 3.40 -11.55 -3.07
CA SER A 35 4.41 -12.31 -2.29
C SER A 35 4.02 -13.74 -1.94
N LYS A 36 2.75 -14.11 -2.05
CA LYS A 36 2.37 -15.52 -1.90
C LYS A 36 2.09 -16.23 -3.22
N LYS A 37 2.00 -15.54 -4.36
CA LYS A 37 1.86 -16.23 -5.66
C LYS A 37 3.12 -17.02 -6.02
N LYS A 38 4.32 -16.49 -5.73
CA LYS A 38 5.57 -17.22 -5.96
C LYS A 38 5.71 -18.44 -5.04
N SER A 39 5.36 -18.29 -3.76
CA SER A 39 5.38 -19.39 -2.77
C SER A 39 4.34 -20.47 -3.08
N PHE A 40 3.17 -20.11 -3.63
CA PHE A 40 2.13 -21.07 -4.03
C PHE A 40 2.48 -21.76 -5.35
N ASN A 41 3.10 -21.06 -6.30
CA ASN A 41 3.58 -21.67 -7.54
C ASN A 41 4.76 -22.63 -7.28
N GLU A 42 5.66 -22.27 -6.36
CA GLU A 42 6.76 -23.12 -5.93
C GLU A 42 6.25 -24.34 -5.13
N ALA A 43 5.21 -24.18 -4.31
CA ALA A 43 4.53 -25.30 -3.63
C ALA A 43 3.71 -26.19 -4.59
N ALA A 44 3.12 -25.62 -5.65
CA ALA A 44 2.42 -26.37 -6.69
C ALA A 44 3.38 -27.10 -7.65
N GLN A 45 4.65 -26.70 -7.69
CA GLN A 45 5.73 -27.40 -8.39
C GLN A 45 6.45 -28.42 -7.50
N ILE A 46 6.07 -28.58 -6.24
CA ILE A 46 6.44 -29.77 -5.46
C ILE A 46 5.60 -30.90 -6.06
N PRO A 47 6.17 -31.73 -6.94
CA PRO A 47 5.40 -32.75 -7.63
C PRO A 47 4.77 -33.65 -6.57
N LEU A 48 3.53 -34.05 -6.80
CA LEU A 48 2.86 -35.12 -6.08
C LEU A 48 3.83 -36.30 -6.00
N LYS A 49 4.56 -36.42 -4.88
CA LYS A 49 5.10 -37.71 -4.45
C LYS A 49 3.87 -38.48 -3.97
N GLU A 50 3.21 -39.09 -4.93
CA GLU A 50 2.67 -40.43 -4.73
C GLU A 50 3.83 -41.32 -4.25
N ASP A 51 3.53 -42.16 -3.25
CA ASP A 51 4.37 -43.09 -2.47
C ASP A 51 5.28 -42.52 -1.35
#